data_AF-A0A958S4M8-F1
#
_entry.id   AF-A0A958S4M8-F1
#
_cell.length_a   1.000
_cell.length_b   1.000
_cell.length_c   1.000
_cell.angle_alpha   90.00
_cell.angle_beta   90.00
_cell.angle_gamma   90.00
#
_symmetry.space_group_name_H-M   'P 1'
#
loop_
_entity.id
_entity.type
_entity.pdbx_description
1 polymer ?
#
loop_
_entity_poly.entity_id
_entity_poly.type
_entity_poly.pdbx_seq_one_letter_code
_entity_poly.pdbx_strand_id
1 'polypeptide(L)'
;MKHMKTALVTLMFCLCIENSSAVEFEKMGQAIAKALGTTKAFKSTVEVQGEAATVYYSKGRGGQPERVAVVQKGIYEPNCTHTWVVGLDARSAKVEGIRVVEMSCPHAFPTKKSTFLSQYVGRGPASVKKLSGEVHTVAKATGSSELTTTAVKKAILATKQFAKGF
;
A
#
# COMPACT_ATOMS: atom_id res chain seq x y z
N MET A 1 54.64 16.82 -2.88
CA MET A 1 53.30 17.45 -2.76
C MET A 1 52.33 17.16 -3.92
N LYS A 2 52.50 16.07 -4.72
CA LYS A 2 51.58 15.71 -5.82
C LYS A 2 50.60 14.57 -5.50
N HIS A 3 50.79 13.84 -4.40
CA HIS A 3 49.93 12.69 -4.03
C HIS A 3 48.78 13.02 -3.06
N MET A 4 48.68 14.27 -2.58
CA MET A 4 47.68 14.66 -1.59
C MET A 4 46.34 15.12 -2.20
N LYS A 5 46.27 15.31 -3.52
CA LYS A 5 45.06 15.78 -4.20
C LYS A 5 44.12 14.65 -4.63
N THR A 6 44.61 13.41 -4.70
CA THR A 6 43.80 12.27 -5.17
C THR A 6 42.97 11.63 -4.06
N ALA A 7 43.41 11.70 -2.80
CA ALA A 7 42.69 11.11 -1.66
C ALA A 7 41.42 11.88 -1.25
N LEU A 8 41.31 13.17 -1.59
CA LEU A 8 40.16 14.00 -1.20
C LEU A 8 38.92 13.76 -2.09
N VAL A 9 39.11 13.30 -3.33
CA VAL A 9 37.99 13.07 -4.28
C VAL A 9 37.24 11.77 -3.97
N THR A 10 37.92 10.76 -3.43
CA THR A 10 37.30 9.48 -3.07
C THR A 10 36.45 9.58 -1.80
N LEU A 11 36.81 10.45 -0.84
CA LEU A 11 36.04 10.62 0.40
C LEU A 11 34.70 11.35 0.17
N MET A 12 34.59 12.14 -0.89
CA MET A 12 33.37 12.88 -1.23
C MET A 12 32.31 12.01 -1.93
N PHE A 13 32.69 10.84 -2.48
CA PHE A 13 31.76 9.87 -3.05
C PHE A 13 31.09 8.96 -2.00
N CYS A 14 31.60 8.91 -0.76
CA CYS A 14 31.04 8.10 0.32
C CYS A 14 29.93 8.78 1.15
N LEU A 15 29.66 10.07 0.93
CA LEU A 15 28.73 10.86 1.78
C LEU A 15 27.31 11.01 1.23
N CYS A 16 27.01 10.50 0.04
CA CYS A 16 25.66 10.53 -0.52
C CYS A 16 25.04 9.14 -0.69
N ILE A 17 25.34 8.21 0.25
CA ILE A 17 24.40 7.11 0.51
C ILE A 17 23.25 7.75 1.28
N GLU A 18 22.39 8.48 0.56
CA GLU A 18 21.07 8.85 1.03
C GLU A 18 20.33 7.53 1.28
N ASN A 19 20.44 7.02 2.50
CA ASN A 19 19.54 6.00 2.98
C ASN A 19 18.14 6.59 2.85
N SER A 20 17.44 6.15 1.81
CA SER A 20 16.00 6.34 1.63
C SER A 20 15.30 5.62 2.79
N SER A 21 15.37 6.20 3.98
CA SER A 21 14.74 5.67 5.18
C SER A 21 13.24 5.85 5.01
N ALA A 22 12.51 4.74 5.08
CA ALA A 22 11.04 4.77 5.03
C ALA A 22 10.52 5.71 6.12
N VAL A 23 9.75 6.71 5.72
CA VAL A 23 9.02 7.58 6.63
C VAL A 23 7.73 6.89 7.01
N GLU A 24 7.58 6.55 8.30
CA GLU A 24 6.33 6.05 8.86
C GLU A 24 5.34 7.22 9.02
N PHE A 25 4.19 7.14 8.37
CA PHE A 25 3.10 8.11 8.50
C PHE A 25 2.04 7.67 9.50
N GLU A 26 1.88 6.36 9.68
CA GLU A 26 0.91 5.77 10.58
C GLU A 26 1.39 4.40 11.03
N LYS A 27 1.23 4.08 12.32
CA LYS A 27 1.56 2.75 12.84
C LYS A 27 0.68 1.68 12.19
N MET A 28 1.27 0.56 11.75
CA MET A 28 0.56 -0.55 11.07
C MET A 28 -0.72 -0.99 11.81
N GLY A 29 -0.62 -1.27 13.12
CA GLY A 29 -1.78 -1.71 13.91
C GLY A 29 -2.90 -0.66 13.98
N GLN A 30 -2.54 0.63 13.99
CA GLN A 30 -3.51 1.72 13.96
C GLN A 30 -4.20 1.82 12.59
N ALA A 31 -3.44 1.68 11.50
CA ALA A 31 -3.97 1.67 10.15
C ALA A 31 -4.96 0.51 9.92
N ILE A 32 -4.61 -0.70 10.38
CA ILE A 32 -5.50 -1.88 10.35
C ILE A 32 -6.76 -1.63 11.19
N ALA A 33 -6.61 -1.18 12.44
CA ALA A 33 -7.76 -0.94 13.31
C ALA A 33 -8.73 0.10 12.74
N LYS A 34 -8.21 1.19 12.15
CA LYS A 34 -9.03 2.21 11.48
C LYS A 34 -9.70 1.68 10.22
N ALA A 35 -9.02 0.85 9.42
CA ALA A 35 -9.61 0.22 8.23
C ALA A 35 -10.74 -0.74 8.61
N LEU A 36 -10.60 -1.48 9.71
CA LEU A 36 -11.61 -2.40 10.21
C LEU A 36 -12.72 -1.73 11.05
N GLY A 37 -12.51 -0.49 11.50
CA GLY A 37 -13.39 0.21 12.45
C GLY A 37 -13.40 -0.40 13.85
N THR A 38 -12.40 -1.23 14.19
CA THR A 38 -12.29 -1.93 15.48
C THR A 38 -10.84 -2.35 15.74
N THR A 39 -10.45 -2.43 17.01
CA THR A 39 -9.16 -3.00 17.42
C THR A 39 -9.18 -4.54 17.46
N LYS A 40 -10.37 -5.16 17.45
CA LYS A 40 -10.52 -6.61 17.42
C LYS A 40 -10.44 -7.14 15.98
N ALA A 41 -9.23 -7.49 15.56
CA ALA A 41 -8.94 -8.04 14.24
C ALA A 41 -8.70 -9.55 14.29
N PHE A 42 -9.21 -10.25 13.29
CA PHE A 42 -8.87 -11.63 12.97
C PHE A 42 -7.96 -11.65 11.74
N LYS A 43 -7.14 -12.69 11.59
CA LYS A 43 -6.20 -12.84 10.47
C LYS A 43 -6.52 -14.11 9.69
N SER A 44 -6.41 -14.03 8.37
CA SER A 44 -6.44 -15.15 7.44
C SER A 44 -5.37 -14.96 6.37
N THR A 45 -5.02 -16.04 5.67
CA THR A 45 -4.12 -16.01 4.52
C THR A 45 -4.89 -16.54 3.32
N VAL A 46 -4.80 -15.83 2.20
CA VAL A 46 -5.40 -16.23 0.93
C VAL A 46 -4.37 -16.18 -0.18
N GLU A 47 -4.47 -17.08 -1.15
CA GLU A 47 -3.62 -17.05 -2.33
C GLU A 47 -4.24 -16.15 -3.40
N VAL A 48 -3.45 -15.21 -3.92
CA VAL A 48 -3.85 -14.27 -4.96
C VAL A 48 -2.76 -14.24 -6.01
N GLN A 49 -3.08 -14.67 -7.23
CA GLN A 49 -2.12 -14.70 -8.34
C GLN A 49 -0.84 -15.50 -8.01
N GLY A 50 -0.97 -16.59 -7.24
CA GLY A 50 0.15 -17.43 -6.81
C GLY A 50 0.95 -16.89 -5.62
N GLU A 51 0.55 -15.75 -5.05
CA GLU A 51 1.19 -15.16 -3.87
C GLU A 51 0.27 -15.23 -2.64
N ALA A 52 0.84 -15.54 -1.48
CA ALA A 52 0.12 -15.48 -0.21
C ALA A 52 -0.12 -14.02 0.23
N ALA A 53 -1.38 -13.63 0.37
CA ALA A 53 -1.81 -12.34 0.90
C ALA A 53 -2.37 -12.50 2.32
N THR A 54 -1.85 -11.70 3.26
CA THR A 54 -2.42 -11.61 4.60
C THR A 54 -3.64 -10.69 4.59
N VAL A 55 -4.77 -11.20 5.09
CA VAL A 55 -6.03 -10.49 5.21
C VAL A 55 -6.38 -10.37 6.68
N TYR A 56 -6.60 -9.14 7.14
CA TYR A 56 -7.18 -8.87 8.44
C TYR A 56 -8.68 -8.61 8.26
N TYR A 57 -9.50 -9.03 9.21
CA TYR A 57 -10.95 -8.80 9.11
C TYR A 57 -11.60 -8.62 10.48
N SER A 58 -12.72 -7.93 10.50
CA SER A 58 -13.61 -7.84 11.66
C SER A 58 -14.88 -8.65 11.41
N LYS A 59 -15.51 -9.12 12.48
CA LYS A 59 -16.77 -9.87 12.42
C LYS A 59 -17.92 -9.00 12.93
N GLY A 60 -19.03 -8.98 12.20
CA GLY A 60 -20.24 -8.27 12.58
C GLY A 60 -21.14 -9.05 13.54
N ARG A 61 -22.35 -8.54 13.81
CA ARG A 61 -23.41 -9.26 14.54
C ARG A 61 -23.83 -10.49 13.73
N GLY A 62 -23.41 -11.68 14.16
CA GLY A 62 -23.59 -12.94 13.44
C GLY A 62 -22.30 -13.69 13.12
N GLY A 63 -21.14 -13.15 13.52
CA GLY A 63 -19.85 -13.84 13.39
C GLY A 63 -19.29 -13.87 11.96
N GLN A 64 -20.01 -13.31 11.00
CA GLN A 64 -19.59 -13.19 9.61
C GLN A 64 -18.63 -12.01 9.42
N PRO A 65 -17.66 -12.10 8.50
CA PRO A 65 -16.81 -10.96 8.15
C PRO A 65 -17.64 -9.76 7.68
N GLU A 66 -17.31 -8.57 8.19
CA GLU A 66 -17.99 -7.32 7.84
C GLU A 66 -17.03 -6.38 7.10
N ARG A 67 -15.83 -6.17 7.67
CA ARG A 67 -14.78 -5.39 7.02
C ARG A 67 -13.50 -6.19 6.89
N VAL A 68 -12.75 -5.86 5.85
CA VAL A 68 -11.48 -6.47 5.51
C VAL A 68 -10.41 -5.38 5.38
N ALA A 69 -9.22 -5.66 5.86
CA ALA A 69 -8.03 -4.84 5.69
C ALA A 69 -6.91 -5.70 5.11
N VAL A 70 -6.39 -5.31 3.95
CA VAL A 70 -5.29 -6.02 3.27
C VAL A 70 -4.04 -5.15 3.33
N VAL A 71 -2.96 -5.70 3.89
CA VAL A 71 -1.65 -5.06 3.88
C VAL A 71 -0.99 -5.35 2.54
N GLN A 72 -0.48 -4.31 1.88
CA GLN A 72 0.20 -4.42 0.60
C GLN A 72 1.51 -3.65 0.66
N LYS A 73 2.58 -4.27 0.17
CA LYS A 73 3.89 -3.66 0.04
C LYS A 73 4.26 -3.61 -1.44
N GLY A 74 4.72 -2.45 -1.89
CA GLY A 74 5.22 -2.24 -3.25
C GLY A 74 6.66 -1.76 -3.21
N ILE A 75 7.44 -2.20 -4.20
CA ILE A 75 8.82 -1.75 -4.41
C ILE A 75 8.88 -1.18 -5.82
N TYR A 76 9.33 0.06 -5.94
CA TYR A 76 9.67 0.70 -7.20
C TYR A 76 11.19 0.89 -7.22
N GLU A 77 11.83 0.36 -8.24
CA GLU A 77 13.29 0.36 -8.34
C GLU A 77 13.85 1.78 -8.41
N PRO A 78 15.07 2.03 -7.88
CA PRO A 78 15.94 1.05 -7.22
C PRO A 78 15.60 0.79 -5.75
N ASN A 79 15.08 1.77 -5.00
CA ASN A 79 15.00 1.70 -3.52
C ASN A 79 13.70 2.32 -2.93
N CYS A 80 12.62 2.35 -3.71
CA CYS A 80 11.39 3.03 -3.31
C CYS A 80 10.36 2.03 -2.76
N THR A 81 10.23 1.93 -1.44
CA THR A 81 9.30 1.00 -0.79
C THR A 81 8.11 1.76 -0.23
N HIS A 82 6.91 1.25 -0.47
CA HIS A 82 5.68 1.79 0.08
C HIS A 82 4.85 0.67 0.70
N THR A 83 4.19 0.97 1.82
CA THR A 83 3.25 0.05 2.45
C THR A 83 1.90 0.71 2.65
N TRP A 84 0.84 0.00 2.27
CA TRP A 84 -0.55 0.43 2.40
C TRP A 84 -1.36 -0.56 3.21
N VAL A 85 -2.38 -0.05 3.89
CA VAL A 85 -3.52 -0.84 4.36
C VAL A 85 -4.74 -0.41 3.56
N VAL A 86 -5.28 -1.33 2.77
CA VAL A 86 -6.50 -1.10 1.99
C VAL A 86 -7.68 -1.68 2.77
N GLY A 87 -8.62 -0.84 3.18
CA GLY A 87 -9.87 -1.23 3.83
C GLY A 87 -10.97 -1.47 2.80
N LEU A 88 -11.69 -2.58 2.93
CA LEU A 88 -12.72 -3.02 2.00
C LEU A 88 -13.94 -3.56 2.75
N ASP A 89 -15.11 -3.40 2.14
CA ASP A 89 -16.32 -4.14 2.52
C ASP A 89 -16.13 -5.63 2.21
N ALA A 90 -16.36 -6.49 3.20
CA ALA A 90 -16.06 -7.92 3.09
C ALA A 90 -16.92 -8.64 2.04
N ARG A 91 -18.13 -8.12 1.75
CA ARG A 91 -19.11 -8.79 0.87
C ARG A 91 -18.93 -8.40 -0.59
N SER A 92 -18.81 -7.10 -0.85
CA SER A 92 -18.72 -6.53 -2.20
C SER A 92 -17.28 -6.37 -2.68
N ALA A 93 -16.29 -6.50 -1.78
CA ALA A 93 -14.89 -6.19 -2.04
C ALA A 93 -14.69 -4.77 -2.60
N LYS A 94 -15.58 -3.84 -2.26
CA LYS A 94 -15.44 -2.42 -2.59
C LYS A 94 -14.50 -1.75 -1.58
N VAL A 95 -13.61 -0.91 -2.09
CA VAL A 95 -12.68 -0.13 -1.26
C VAL A 95 -13.46 0.90 -0.45
N GLU A 96 -13.30 0.87 0.87
CA GLU A 96 -13.86 1.87 1.79
C GLU A 96 -12.83 2.94 2.15
N GLY A 97 -11.54 2.62 2.10
CA GLY A 97 -10.47 3.57 2.35
C GLY A 97 -9.08 2.98 2.18
N ILE A 98 -8.09 3.86 2.08
CA ILE A 98 -6.67 3.48 1.96
C ILE A 98 -5.89 4.27 3.00
N ARG A 99 -5.01 3.57 3.72
CA ARG A 99 -4.06 4.16 4.68
C ARG A 99 -2.66 3.93 4.14
N VAL A 100 -1.84 4.98 4.11
CA VAL A 100 -0.42 4.86 3.79
C VAL A 100 0.33 4.72 5.11
N VAL A 101 1.01 3.59 5.30
CA VAL A 101 1.75 3.28 6.53
C VAL A 101 3.15 3.85 6.45
N GLU A 102 3.86 3.56 5.37
CA GLU A 102 5.23 4.00 5.17
C GLU A 102 5.51 4.31 3.70
N MET A 103 6.41 5.26 3.44
CA MET A 103 7.01 5.47 2.12
C MET A 103 8.46 5.89 2.26
N SER A 104 9.36 5.33 1.46
CA SER A 104 10.77 5.73 1.45
C SER A 104 11.09 6.89 0.51
N CYS A 105 10.21 7.22 -0.44
CA CYS A 105 10.46 8.27 -1.44
C CYS A 105 9.74 9.59 -1.15
N PRO A 106 10.44 10.69 -0.80
CA PRO A 106 9.80 11.99 -0.55
C PRO A 106 9.03 12.54 -1.75
N HIS A 107 9.53 12.34 -2.97
CA HIS A 107 8.85 12.77 -4.20
C HIS A 107 7.49 12.09 -4.40
N ALA A 108 7.27 10.94 -3.76
CA ALA A 108 6.04 10.17 -3.83
C ALA A 108 5.01 10.57 -2.78
N PHE A 109 5.37 11.35 -1.75
CA PHE A 109 4.46 11.75 -0.66
C PHE A 109 3.14 12.39 -1.12
N PRO A 110 3.06 13.10 -2.26
CA PRO A 110 1.77 13.53 -2.80
C PRO A 110 0.73 12.42 -2.99
N THR A 111 1.14 11.16 -3.22
CA THR A 111 0.21 10.02 -3.38
C THR A 111 -0.41 9.56 -2.04
N LYS A 112 0.04 10.08 -0.89
CA LYS A 112 -0.62 9.83 0.41
C LYS A 112 -1.80 10.77 0.69
N LYS A 113 -2.00 11.79 -0.15
CA LYS A 113 -3.07 12.78 0.03
C LYS A 113 -4.44 12.13 -0.20
N SER A 114 -5.41 12.54 0.61
CA SER A 114 -6.80 12.06 0.49
C SER A 114 -7.39 12.28 -0.89
N THR A 115 -7.06 13.40 -1.56
CA THR A 115 -7.53 13.73 -2.91
C THR A 115 -7.08 12.72 -3.98
N PHE A 116 -5.89 12.13 -3.82
CA PHE A 116 -5.43 11.08 -4.71
C PHE A 116 -6.07 9.74 -4.34
N LEU A 117 -6.08 9.39 -3.04
CA LEU A 117 -6.58 8.10 -2.54
C LEU A 117 -8.11 7.94 -2.71
N SER A 118 -8.88 9.03 -2.72
CA SER A 118 -10.34 8.99 -2.89
C SER A 118 -10.77 8.46 -4.26
N GLN A 119 -9.89 8.50 -5.27
CA GLN A 119 -10.16 7.94 -6.60
C GLN A 119 -10.44 6.42 -6.58
N TYR A 120 -9.95 5.74 -5.55
CA TYR A 120 -10.10 4.29 -5.37
C TYR A 120 -11.33 3.92 -4.53
N VAL A 121 -11.88 4.84 -3.73
CA VAL A 121 -13.03 4.56 -2.85
C VAL A 121 -14.24 4.19 -3.71
N GLY A 122 -14.96 3.14 -3.31
CA GLY A 122 -16.09 2.58 -4.04
C GLY A 122 -15.72 1.67 -5.22
N ARG A 123 -14.44 1.62 -5.63
CA ARG A 123 -13.97 0.70 -6.67
C ARG A 123 -14.00 -0.73 -6.13
N GLY A 124 -14.47 -1.66 -6.95
CA GLY A 124 -14.60 -3.07 -6.58
C GLY A 124 -14.17 -4.01 -7.71
N PRO A 125 -14.56 -5.30 -7.64
CA PRO A 125 -14.10 -6.32 -8.59
C PRO A 125 -14.33 -5.98 -10.07
N ALA A 126 -15.44 -5.32 -10.41
CA ALA A 126 -15.75 -4.91 -11.77
C ALA A 126 -14.80 -3.85 -12.35
N SER A 127 -14.17 -3.03 -11.49
CA SER A 127 -13.28 -1.94 -11.88
C SER A 127 -11.81 -2.37 -12.04
N VAL A 128 -11.44 -3.57 -11.56
CA VAL A 128 -10.03 -4.01 -11.45
C VAL A 128 -9.27 -3.89 -12.78
N LYS A 129 -9.90 -4.25 -13.90
CA LYS A 129 -9.27 -4.19 -15.24
C LYS A 129 -9.07 -2.76 -15.74
N LYS A 130 -9.94 -1.82 -15.34
CA LYS A 130 -9.96 -0.44 -15.84
C LYS A 130 -9.21 0.55 -14.94
N LEU A 131 -8.95 0.19 -13.68
CA LEU A 131 -8.33 1.07 -12.67
C LEU A 131 -7.05 1.78 -13.17
N SER A 132 -6.18 1.11 -13.93
CA SER A 132 -4.94 1.74 -14.43
C SER A 132 -5.17 2.85 -15.45
N GLY A 133 -6.31 2.85 -16.15
CA GLY A 133 -6.67 3.90 -17.12
C GLY A 133 -7.60 4.97 -16.56
N GLU A 134 -8.20 4.74 -15.38
CA GLU A 134 -9.19 5.65 -14.77
C GLU A 134 -8.60 6.50 -13.64
N VAL A 135 -7.48 6.09 -13.04
CA VAL A 135 -6.84 6.83 -11.94
C VAL A 135 -5.90 7.88 -12.50
N HIS A 136 -6.10 9.13 -12.11
CA HIS A 136 -5.16 10.21 -12.40
C HIS A 136 -3.90 10.03 -11.57
N THR A 137 -2.77 9.80 -12.25
CA THR A 137 -1.46 9.70 -11.62
C THR A 137 -0.99 11.06 -11.12
N VAL A 138 -0.16 11.05 -10.09
CA VAL A 138 0.43 12.29 -9.58
C VAL A 138 1.71 12.61 -10.36
N ALA A 139 1.77 13.80 -10.94
CA ALA A 139 2.95 14.27 -11.64
C ALA A 139 4.21 14.16 -10.76
N LYS A 140 5.31 13.67 -11.35
CA LYS A 140 6.58 13.35 -10.65
C LYS A 140 6.51 12.19 -9.64
N ALA A 141 5.38 11.49 -9.54
CA ALA A 141 5.19 10.32 -8.69
C ALA A 141 4.40 9.22 -9.44
N THR A 142 4.61 9.08 -10.75
CA THR A 142 3.88 8.14 -11.61
C THR A 142 4.07 6.70 -11.16
N GLY A 143 5.32 6.24 -10.97
CA GLY A 143 5.60 4.87 -10.51
C GLY A 143 4.98 4.56 -9.14
N SER A 144 4.96 5.53 -8.23
CA SER A 144 4.29 5.40 -6.92
C SER A 144 2.77 5.32 -7.03
N SER A 145 2.20 6.06 -8.00
CA SER A 145 0.77 6.02 -8.32
C SER A 145 0.38 4.65 -8.91
N GLU A 146 1.23 4.10 -9.77
CA GLU A 146 1.07 2.76 -10.34
C GLU A 146 1.17 1.67 -9.28
N LEU A 147 2.16 1.75 -8.37
CA LEU A 147 2.25 0.82 -7.25
C LEU A 147 1.01 0.86 -6.36
N THR A 148 0.50 2.06 -6.04
CA THR A 148 -0.74 2.20 -5.25
C THR A 148 -1.91 1.53 -5.97
N THR A 149 -2.01 1.73 -7.30
CA THR A 149 -3.04 1.08 -8.12
C THR A 149 -2.92 -0.44 -8.10
N THR A 150 -1.71 -0.98 -8.21
CA THR A 150 -1.44 -2.41 -8.13
C THR A 150 -1.80 -2.97 -6.75
N ALA A 151 -1.42 -2.29 -5.66
CA ALA A 151 -1.77 -2.66 -4.30
C ALA A 151 -3.30 -2.72 -4.11
N VAL A 152 -4.04 -1.74 -4.61
CA VAL A 152 -5.51 -1.73 -4.54
C VAL A 152 -6.11 -2.89 -5.34
N LYS A 153 -5.62 -3.17 -6.55
CA LYS A 153 -6.08 -4.33 -7.34
C LYS A 153 -5.86 -5.65 -6.60
N LYS A 154 -4.65 -5.86 -6.05
CA LYS A 154 -4.32 -7.07 -5.27
C LYS A 154 -5.23 -7.18 -4.04
N ALA A 155 -5.50 -6.08 -3.33
CA ALA A 155 -6.39 -6.07 -2.17
C ALA A 155 -7.85 -6.43 -2.52
N ILE A 156 -8.38 -5.90 -3.62
CA ILE A 156 -9.73 -6.25 -4.11
C ILE A 156 -9.81 -7.74 -4.45
N LEU A 157 -8.79 -8.27 -5.15
CA LEU A 157 -8.74 -9.70 -5.50
C LEU A 157 -8.58 -10.60 -4.28
N ALA A 158 -7.75 -10.21 -3.31
CA ALA A 158 -7.58 -10.90 -2.04
C ALA A 158 -8.90 -10.99 -1.27
N THR A 159 -9.64 -9.87 -1.20
CA THR A 159 -10.93 -9.82 -0.51
C THR A 159 -11.96 -10.69 -1.21
N LYS A 160 -11.99 -10.68 -2.55
CA LYS A 160 -12.87 -11.57 -3.32
C LYS A 160 -12.54 -13.04 -3.08
N GLN A 161 -11.26 -13.41 -2.98
CA GLN A 161 -10.86 -14.79 -2.71
C GLN A 161 -11.18 -15.19 -1.26
N PHE A 162 -10.92 -14.30 -0.31
CA PHE A 162 -11.29 -14.46 1.11
C PHE A 162 -12.78 -14.74 1.27
N ALA A 163 -13.64 -13.97 0.60
CA ALA A 163 -15.08 -14.13 0.67
C ALA A 163 -15.62 -15.48 0.14
N LYS A 164 -14.82 -16.27 -0.60
CA LYS A 164 -15.22 -17.63 -1.02
C LYS A 164 -15.01 -18.68 0.07
N GLY A 165 -14.22 -18.36 1.11
CA GLY A 165 -13.94 -19.25 2.23
C GLY A 165 -14.91 -19.12 3.40
N PHE A 166 -15.92 -18.27 3.28
CA PHE A 166 -16.97 -17.98 4.27
C PHE A 166 -18.34 -18.11 3.61
#